data_AF-A0A1Y4VT34-F1
#
_entry.id   AF-A0A1Y4VT34-F1
#
_cell.length_a   1.000
_cell.length_b   1.000
_cell.length_c   1.000
_cell.angle_alpha   90.00
_cell.angle_beta   90.00
_cell.angle_gamma   90.00
#
_symmetry.space_group_name_H-M   'P 1'
#
loop_
_entity.id
_entity.type
_entity.pdbx_description
1 polymer ?
#
loop_
_entity_poly.entity_id
_entity_poly.type
_entity_poly.pdbx_seq_one_letter_code
_entity_poly.pdbx_strand_id
1 'polypeptide(L)'
;MKKLESSLKNMLLVLTGVTAVSVALLAYVNELTKGPIAEANAKTLNEALKKVLPEFTNNPVAESDTIFSEKDGKKNVDFIVYPAKNGEELVGTAVEAKSMGFGGELKVLVGFNAEGKIYNYSLLAHAETPGLGSKADKWFGAYDPAKGEQAVSHEESKKSILGMNPGEAPLTVSKDGGAVDAITASTITSRAFLNAVNAAYQAYKAEGGKVNGVSGASQKATGADSDTATGATIKVELTDSVSAK
;
A
#
# COMPACT_ATOMS: atom_id res chain seq x y z
N MET A 1 -48.37 18.60 25.95
CA MET A 1 -47.39 17.53 26.26
C MET A 1 -46.80 17.80 27.64
N LYS A 2 -46.91 16.84 28.58
CA LYS A 2 -46.26 16.97 29.91
C LYS A 2 -44.75 17.00 29.69
N LYS A 3 -44.05 18.02 30.21
CA LYS A 3 -42.58 18.04 30.24
C LYS A 3 -42.13 16.84 31.08
N LEU A 4 -41.44 15.89 30.45
CA LEU A 4 -40.72 14.86 31.19
C LEU A 4 -39.59 15.58 31.94
N GLU A 5 -39.56 15.44 33.27
CA GLU A 5 -38.45 15.99 34.04
C GLU A 5 -37.14 15.33 33.61
N SER A 6 -36.11 16.16 33.44
CA SER A 6 -34.76 15.70 33.08
C SER A 6 -34.18 14.93 34.28
N SER A 7 -34.39 13.62 34.27
CA SER A 7 -33.80 12.68 35.20
C SER A 7 -32.78 11.83 34.45
N LEU A 8 -31.69 11.44 35.11
CA LEU A 8 -30.66 10.55 34.56
C LEU A 8 -31.28 9.32 33.87
N LYS A 9 -32.34 8.75 34.46
CA LYS A 9 -33.07 7.60 33.89
C LYS A 9 -33.77 7.94 32.57
N ASN A 10 -34.44 9.09 32.48
CA ASN A 10 -35.13 9.54 31.27
C ASN A 10 -34.13 9.88 30.16
N MET A 11 -33.02 10.53 30.51
CA MET A 11 -31.93 10.80 29.57
C MET A 11 -31.32 9.51 29.02
N LEU A 12 -31.04 8.52 29.89
CA LEU A 12 -30.49 7.23 29.48
C LEU A 12 -31.42 6.46 28.55
N LEU A 13 -32.73 6.42 28.86
CA LEU A 13 -33.72 5.75 28.02
C LEU A 13 -33.85 6.40 26.64
N VAL A 14 -33.90 7.73 26.59
CA VAL A 14 -34.00 8.47 25.33
C VAL A 14 -32.74 8.28 24.48
N LEU A 15 -31.55 8.40 25.08
CA LEU A 15 -30.29 8.21 24.36
C LEU A 15 -30.17 6.78 23.82
N THR A 16 -30.48 5.78 24.64
CA THR A 16 -30.47 4.37 24.21
C THR A 16 -31.45 4.15 23.06
N GLY A 17 -32.67 4.66 23.17
CA GLY A 17 -33.67 4.54 22.11
C GLY A 17 -33.22 5.17 20.79
N VAL A 18 -32.69 6.40 20.84
CA VAL A 18 -32.17 7.08 19.65
C VAL A 18 -30.99 6.32 19.05
N THR A 19 -30.02 5.88 19.87
CA THR A 19 -28.87 5.11 19.39
C THR A 19 -29.28 3.78 18.76
N ALA A 20 -30.24 3.06 19.35
CA ALA A 20 -30.74 1.81 18.81
C ALA A 20 -31.39 2.01 17.43
N VAL A 21 -32.20 3.07 17.28
CA VAL A 21 -32.81 3.42 15.99
C VAL A 21 -31.74 3.82 14.97
N SER A 22 -30.76 4.64 15.35
CA SER A 22 -29.67 5.03 14.45
C SER A 22 -28.83 3.84 13.97
N VAL A 23 -28.48 2.92 14.87
CA VAL A 23 -27.73 1.70 14.53
C VAL A 23 -28.56 0.79 13.64
N ALA A 24 -29.86 0.62 13.92
CA ALA A 24 -30.75 -0.20 13.09
C ALA A 24 -30.87 0.36 11.67
N LEU A 25 -31.04 1.68 11.52
CA LEU A 25 -31.07 2.33 10.21
C LEU A 25 -29.74 2.17 9.46
N LEU A 26 -28.61 2.39 10.14
CA LEU A 26 -27.30 2.23 9.52
C LEU A 26 -27.04 0.77 9.10
N ALA A 27 -27.44 -0.20 9.93
CA ALA A 27 -27.33 -1.62 9.61
C ALA A 27 -28.20 -1.99 8.39
N TYR A 28 -29.43 -1.48 8.30
CA TYR A 28 -30.31 -1.69 7.16
C TYR A 28 -29.74 -1.11 5.87
N VAL A 29 -29.27 0.14 5.89
CA VAL A 29 -28.63 0.77 4.73
C VAL A 29 -27.36 0.02 4.32
N ASN A 30 -26.55 -0.41 5.29
CA ASN A 30 -25.37 -1.23 5.02
C ASN A 30 -25.75 -2.55 4.33
N GLU A 31 -26.80 -3.24 4.79
CA GLU A 31 -27.25 -4.49 4.15
C GLU A 31 -27.71 -4.28 2.71
N LEU A 32 -28.50 -3.23 2.45
CA LEU A 32 -28.97 -2.91 1.09
C LEU A 32 -27.83 -2.51 0.14
N THR A 33 -26.79 -1.87 0.64
CA THR A 33 -25.67 -1.37 -0.18
C THR A 33 -24.57 -2.41 -0.42
N LYS A 34 -24.50 -3.48 0.37
CA LYS A 34 -23.51 -4.55 0.21
C LYS A 34 -23.47 -5.15 -1.19
N GLY A 35 -24.63 -5.49 -1.76
CA GLY A 35 -24.73 -6.08 -3.10
C GLY A 35 -24.18 -5.16 -4.20
N PRO A 36 -24.72 -3.94 -4.36
CA PRO A 36 -24.22 -2.97 -5.32
C PRO A 36 -22.73 -2.61 -5.15
N ILE A 37 -22.23 -2.53 -3.92
CA ILE A 37 -20.80 -2.26 -3.65
C ILE A 37 -19.95 -3.45 -4.13
N ALA A 38 -20.38 -4.68 -3.87
CA ALA A 38 -19.66 -5.86 -4.33
C ALA A 38 -19.60 -5.94 -5.86
N GLU A 39 -20.70 -5.65 -6.54
CA GLU A 39 -20.76 -5.60 -8.00
C GLU A 39 -19.87 -4.49 -8.59
N ALA A 40 -19.92 -3.29 -8.00
CA ALA A 40 -19.08 -2.17 -8.41
C ALA A 40 -17.58 -2.51 -8.24
N ASN A 41 -17.21 -3.10 -7.10
CA ASN A 41 -15.83 -3.53 -6.84
C ASN A 41 -15.39 -4.64 -7.81
N ALA A 42 -16.25 -5.61 -8.10
CA ALA A 42 -15.95 -6.66 -9.08
C ALA A 42 -15.77 -6.08 -10.48
N LYS A 43 -16.58 -5.09 -10.88
CA LYS A 43 -16.42 -4.39 -12.16
C LYS A 43 -15.10 -3.63 -12.22
N THR A 44 -14.78 -2.84 -11.18
CA THR A 44 -13.51 -2.11 -11.08
C THR A 44 -12.31 -3.05 -11.12
N LEU A 45 -12.37 -4.20 -10.45
CA LEU A 45 -11.32 -5.22 -10.50
C LEU A 45 -11.16 -5.78 -11.92
N ASN A 46 -12.24 -6.15 -12.60
CA ASN A 46 -12.18 -6.67 -13.96
C ASN A 46 -11.63 -5.64 -14.97
N GLU A 47 -12.02 -4.37 -14.84
CA GLU A 47 -11.47 -3.28 -15.64
C GLU A 47 -9.98 -3.07 -15.35
N ALA A 48 -9.58 -3.13 -14.07
CA ALA A 48 -8.18 -3.06 -13.68
C ALA A 48 -7.38 -4.25 -14.24
N LEU A 49 -7.89 -5.48 -14.20
CA LEU A 49 -7.23 -6.66 -14.76
C LEU A 49 -6.94 -6.51 -16.25
N LYS A 50 -7.91 -6.02 -17.04
CA LYS A 50 -7.72 -5.73 -18.47
C LYS A 50 -6.67 -4.66 -18.74
N LYS A 51 -6.51 -3.70 -17.82
CA LYS A 51 -5.52 -2.64 -17.92
C LYS A 51 -4.12 -3.11 -17.55
N VAL A 52 -4.01 -3.99 -16.54
CA VAL A 52 -2.74 -4.37 -15.95
C VAL A 52 -2.12 -5.62 -16.54
N LEU A 53 -2.86 -6.39 -17.33
CA LEU A 53 -2.39 -7.63 -17.94
C LEU A 53 -2.26 -7.48 -19.47
N PRO A 54 -1.32 -8.21 -20.10
CA PRO A 54 -1.34 -8.44 -21.54
C PRO A 54 -2.65 -9.10 -21.99
N GLU A 55 -2.92 -9.14 -23.31
CA GLU A 55 -4.14 -9.79 -23.82
C GLU A 55 -4.26 -11.24 -23.35
N PHE A 56 -5.42 -11.60 -22.79
CA PHE A 56 -5.72 -12.92 -22.24
C PHE A 56 -7.11 -13.38 -22.66
N THR A 57 -7.34 -14.69 -22.67
CA THR A 57 -8.62 -15.30 -23.07
C THR A 57 -9.34 -16.04 -21.94
N ASN A 58 -8.65 -16.30 -20.82
CA ASN A 58 -9.24 -16.93 -19.64
C ASN A 58 -10.02 -15.95 -18.75
N ASN A 59 -10.52 -16.43 -17.60
CA ASN A 59 -11.09 -15.59 -16.56
C ASN A 59 -10.17 -15.57 -15.32
N PRO A 60 -9.27 -14.56 -15.19
CA PRO A 60 -8.29 -14.51 -14.11
C PRO A 60 -8.92 -14.48 -12.71
N VAL A 61 -10.13 -13.95 -12.56
CA VAL A 61 -10.83 -13.91 -11.27
C VAL A 61 -11.27 -15.30 -10.85
N ALA A 62 -11.77 -16.11 -11.78
CA ALA A 62 -12.21 -17.48 -11.51
C ALA A 62 -11.05 -18.43 -11.20
N GLU A 63 -9.86 -18.15 -11.74
CA GLU A 63 -8.63 -18.90 -11.50
C GLU A 63 -7.72 -18.27 -10.45
N SER A 64 -8.25 -17.33 -9.66
CA SER A 64 -7.46 -16.61 -8.66
C SER A 64 -7.09 -17.49 -7.46
N ASP A 65 -5.92 -17.24 -6.90
CA ASP A 65 -5.45 -17.85 -5.66
C ASP A 65 -5.24 -16.79 -4.58
N THR A 66 -5.50 -17.15 -3.33
CA THR A 66 -5.40 -16.23 -2.19
C THR A 66 -4.35 -16.71 -1.21
N ILE A 67 -3.35 -15.86 -0.99
CA ILE A 67 -2.26 -16.11 -0.04
C ILE A 67 -2.65 -15.50 1.31
N PHE A 68 -2.63 -16.34 2.34
CA PHE A 68 -2.98 -15.94 3.70
C PHE A 68 -1.77 -15.97 4.62
N SER A 69 -1.67 -14.98 5.51
CA SER A 69 -0.87 -15.07 6.73
C SER A 69 -1.76 -15.31 7.94
N GLU A 70 -1.18 -15.92 8.96
CA GLU A 70 -1.77 -15.94 10.29
C GLU A 70 -1.02 -14.94 11.18
N LYS A 71 -1.74 -13.93 11.68
CA LYS A 71 -1.22 -12.96 12.63
C LYS A 71 -2.20 -12.85 13.79
N ASP A 72 -1.70 -13.02 15.01
CA ASP A 72 -2.49 -12.96 16.23
C ASP A 72 -3.72 -13.90 16.23
N GLY A 73 -3.56 -15.10 15.65
CA GLY A 73 -4.65 -16.09 15.52
C GLY A 73 -5.74 -15.73 14.51
N LYS A 74 -5.54 -14.68 13.70
CA LYS A 74 -6.45 -14.28 12.62
C LYS A 74 -5.80 -14.53 11.25
N LYS A 75 -6.57 -15.15 10.35
CA LYS A 75 -6.20 -15.25 8.93
C LYS A 75 -6.37 -13.89 8.26
N ASN A 76 -5.29 -13.34 7.75
CA ASN A 76 -5.29 -12.12 6.95
C ASN A 76 -5.01 -12.47 5.49
N VAL A 77 -5.76 -11.86 4.58
CA VAL A 77 -5.48 -11.96 3.14
C VAL A 77 -4.34 -11.02 2.81
N ASP A 78 -3.17 -11.59 2.52
CA ASP A 78 -1.97 -10.83 2.20
C ASP A 78 -1.96 -10.46 0.71
N PHE A 79 -2.23 -11.44 -0.15
CA PHE A 79 -2.19 -11.28 -1.61
C PHE A 79 -3.30 -12.07 -2.28
N ILE A 80 -3.75 -11.57 -3.44
CA ILE A 80 -4.61 -12.33 -4.36
C ILE A 80 -3.91 -12.35 -5.72
N VAL A 81 -3.70 -13.54 -6.26
CA VAL A 81 -2.97 -13.78 -7.51
C VAL A 81 -3.98 -14.13 -8.61
N TYR A 82 -3.90 -13.45 -9.73
CA TYR A 82 -4.81 -13.55 -10.88
C TYR A 82 -4.00 -13.97 -12.13
N PRO A 83 -3.95 -15.26 -12.47
CA PRO A 83 -3.23 -15.73 -13.64
C PRO A 83 -3.97 -15.34 -14.94
N ALA A 84 -3.25 -14.76 -15.89
CA ALA A 84 -3.75 -14.49 -17.24
C ALA A 84 -3.15 -15.49 -18.23
N LYS A 85 -4.02 -16.17 -18.96
CA LYS A 85 -3.66 -17.19 -19.94
C LYS A 85 -4.27 -16.88 -21.29
N ASN A 86 -3.55 -17.23 -22.35
CA ASN A 86 -4.07 -17.30 -23.71
C ASN A 86 -4.08 -18.75 -24.18
N GLY A 87 -5.25 -19.39 -24.12
CA GLY A 87 -5.33 -20.85 -24.23
C GLY A 87 -4.65 -21.52 -23.04
N GLU A 88 -3.63 -22.35 -23.30
CA GLU A 88 -2.84 -23.03 -22.26
C GLU A 88 -1.59 -22.23 -21.82
N GLU A 89 -1.23 -21.17 -22.54
CA GLU A 89 -0.03 -20.38 -22.29
C GLU A 89 -0.27 -19.30 -21.24
N LEU A 90 0.59 -19.22 -20.22
CA LEU A 90 0.57 -18.14 -19.23
C LEU A 90 1.24 -16.89 -19.82
N VAL A 91 0.43 -15.86 -20.10
CA VAL A 91 0.91 -14.60 -20.71
C VAL A 91 1.25 -13.53 -19.66
N GLY A 92 0.74 -13.68 -18.45
CA GLY A 92 1.01 -12.76 -17.35
C GLY A 92 0.30 -13.15 -16.06
N THR A 93 0.54 -12.39 -15.01
CA THR A 93 -0.09 -12.60 -13.70
C THR A 93 -0.24 -11.27 -12.99
N ALA A 94 -1.44 -10.99 -12.48
CA ALA A 94 -1.68 -9.81 -11.67
C ALA A 94 -1.74 -10.20 -10.20
N VAL A 95 -1.20 -9.36 -9.33
CA VAL A 95 -1.18 -9.60 -7.89
C VAL A 95 -1.75 -8.37 -7.19
N GLU A 96 -2.81 -8.57 -6.41
CA GLU A 96 -3.29 -7.58 -5.45
C GLU A 96 -2.37 -7.61 -4.24
N ALA A 97 -1.72 -6.48 -3.95
CA ALA A 97 -0.89 -6.27 -2.78
C ALA A 97 -1.35 -5.04 -2.00
N LYS A 98 -1.08 -5.06 -0.70
CA LYS A 98 -1.47 -3.99 0.23
C LYS A 98 -0.28 -3.46 0.99
N SER A 99 -0.29 -2.18 1.26
CA SER A 99 0.74 -1.49 2.05
C SER A 99 0.13 -0.32 2.80
N MET A 100 0.81 0.19 3.83
CA MET A 100 0.35 1.34 4.60
C MET A 100 0.96 2.63 4.03
N GLY A 101 0.13 3.43 3.39
CA GLY A 101 0.44 4.77 2.90
C GLY A 101 0.29 5.85 3.96
N PHE A 102 0.25 7.12 3.53
CA PHE A 102 0.06 8.25 4.44
C PHE A 102 -1.38 8.34 4.95
N GLY A 103 -2.36 8.08 4.08
CA GLY A 103 -3.79 8.14 4.37
C GLY A 103 -4.39 6.84 4.91
N GLY A 104 -3.60 5.75 4.98
CA GLY A 104 -4.04 4.44 5.44
C GLY A 104 -3.68 3.33 4.46
N GLU A 105 -4.54 2.32 4.36
CA GLU A 105 -4.30 1.17 3.48
C GLU A 105 -4.31 1.59 2.00
N LEU A 106 -3.27 1.18 1.29
CA LEU A 106 -3.07 1.34 -0.15
C LEU A 106 -3.18 -0.04 -0.81
N LYS A 107 -4.20 -0.26 -1.63
CA LYS A 107 -4.38 -1.50 -2.41
C LYS A 107 -3.96 -1.27 -3.86
N VAL A 108 -2.99 -2.05 -4.31
CA VAL A 108 -2.43 -1.95 -5.66
C VAL A 108 -2.55 -3.30 -6.34
N LEU A 109 -3.09 -3.30 -7.55
CA LEU A 109 -3.05 -4.43 -8.47
C LEU A 109 -1.88 -4.24 -9.42
N VAL A 110 -0.89 -5.13 -9.36
CA VAL A 110 0.32 -5.07 -10.18
C VAL A 110 0.30 -6.22 -11.17
N GLY A 111 0.38 -5.93 -12.45
CA GLY A 111 0.49 -6.94 -13.49
C GLY A 111 1.93 -7.17 -13.92
N PHE A 112 2.33 -8.43 -13.93
CA PHE A 112 3.61 -8.89 -14.45
C PHE A 112 3.39 -9.64 -15.76
N ASN A 113 4.29 -9.46 -16.72
CA ASN A 113 4.33 -10.27 -17.93
C ASN A 113 4.96 -11.65 -17.64
N ALA A 114 5.04 -12.51 -18.65
CA ALA A 114 5.62 -13.86 -18.52
C ALA A 114 7.09 -13.85 -18.02
N GLU A 115 7.85 -12.79 -18.32
CA GLU A 115 9.24 -12.64 -17.85
C GLU A 115 9.35 -12.10 -16.40
N GLY A 116 8.23 -11.72 -15.79
CA GLY A 116 8.18 -11.11 -14.45
C GLY A 116 8.49 -9.62 -14.44
N LYS A 117 8.57 -8.96 -15.59
CA LYS A 117 8.66 -7.49 -15.67
C LYS A 117 7.29 -6.88 -15.40
N ILE A 118 7.28 -5.70 -14.79
CA ILE A 118 6.06 -4.95 -14.54
C ILE A 118 5.48 -4.50 -15.89
N TYR A 119 4.32 -5.05 -16.24
CA TYR A 119 3.59 -4.67 -17.44
C TYR A 119 2.87 -3.34 -17.22
N ASN A 120 2.04 -3.29 -16.17
CA ASN A 120 1.29 -2.09 -15.77
C ASN A 120 0.72 -2.28 -14.34
N TYR A 121 0.08 -1.25 -13.77
CA TYR A 121 -0.55 -1.33 -12.46
C TYR A 121 -1.83 -0.48 -12.36
N SER A 122 -2.63 -0.75 -11.33
CA SER A 122 -3.80 0.04 -10.98
C SER A 122 -3.95 0.16 -9.47
N LEU A 123 -4.35 1.33 -8.97
CA LEU A 123 -4.76 1.48 -7.58
C LEU A 123 -6.22 1.05 -7.46
N LEU A 124 -6.47 0.03 -6.64
CA LEU A 124 -7.83 -0.47 -6.39
C LEU A 124 -8.52 0.34 -5.29
N ALA A 125 -7.77 0.76 -4.26
CA ALA A 125 -8.28 1.56 -3.16
C ALA A 125 -7.14 2.32 -2.48
N HIS A 126 -7.40 3.56 -2.07
CA HIS A 126 -6.50 4.36 -1.24
C HIS A 126 -7.24 5.52 -0.57
N ALA A 127 -6.66 6.06 0.49
CA ALA A 127 -7.17 7.25 1.19
C ALA A 127 -6.15 8.40 1.23
N GLU A 128 -5.17 8.37 0.32
CA GLU A 128 -4.13 9.39 0.20
C GLU A 128 -4.68 10.79 -0.06
N THR A 129 -3.93 11.81 0.38
CA THR A 129 -4.32 13.22 0.25
C THR A 129 -4.55 13.59 -1.23
N PRO A 130 -5.74 14.12 -1.59
CA PRO A 130 -6.04 14.56 -2.95
C PRO A 130 -5.03 15.59 -3.46
N GLY A 131 -4.53 15.39 -4.68
CA GLY A 131 -3.56 16.29 -5.34
C GLY A 131 -2.10 16.11 -4.89
N LEU A 132 -1.86 15.32 -3.84
CA LEU A 132 -0.54 14.93 -3.36
C LEU A 132 -0.31 13.44 -3.60
N GLY A 133 -0.61 12.58 -2.62
CA GLY A 133 -0.38 11.14 -2.70
C GLY A 133 -1.31 10.43 -3.67
N SER A 134 -2.50 11.00 -3.95
CA SER A 134 -3.44 10.44 -4.94
C SER A 134 -2.85 10.34 -6.34
N LYS A 135 -1.79 11.11 -6.65
CA LYS A 135 -1.05 11.03 -7.92
C LYS A 135 -0.41 9.67 -8.17
N ALA A 136 -0.32 8.81 -7.16
CA ALA A 136 0.15 7.44 -7.33
C ALA A 136 -0.66 6.66 -8.39
N ASP A 137 -1.89 7.07 -8.68
CA ASP A 137 -2.74 6.54 -9.75
C ASP A 137 -2.08 6.51 -11.14
N LYS A 138 -1.23 7.50 -11.44
CA LYS A 138 -0.58 7.68 -12.74
C LYS A 138 0.92 7.98 -12.65
N TRP A 139 1.41 8.48 -11.52
CA TRP A 139 2.78 8.97 -11.37
C TRP A 139 3.85 7.95 -11.75
N PHE A 140 3.62 6.67 -11.43
CA PHE A 140 4.59 5.60 -11.67
C PHE A 140 4.45 4.93 -13.04
N GLY A 141 3.84 5.63 -14.01
CA GLY A 141 3.77 5.22 -15.41
C GLY A 141 2.51 4.47 -15.80
N ALA A 142 1.52 4.31 -14.90
CA ALA A 142 0.28 3.61 -15.25
C ALA A 142 -0.43 4.26 -16.43
N TYR A 143 -0.74 3.47 -17.44
CA TYR A 143 -1.40 3.91 -18.67
C TYR A 143 -2.67 3.11 -18.93
N ASP A 144 -3.59 3.66 -19.69
CA ASP A 144 -4.84 3.03 -20.11
C ASP A 144 -4.85 2.78 -21.64
N PRO A 145 -4.58 1.54 -22.09
CA PRO A 145 -4.61 1.20 -23.50
C PRO A 145 -5.96 1.49 -24.17
N ALA A 146 -7.07 1.34 -23.43
CA ALA A 146 -8.42 1.55 -23.96
C ALA A 146 -8.72 3.04 -24.24
N LYS A 147 -7.94 3.94 -23.65
CA LYS A 147 -8.00 5.40 -23.92
C LYS A 147 -6.95 5.87 -24.92
N GLY A 148 -6.16 4.95 -25.49
CA GLY A 148 -5.06 5.28 -26.39
C GLY A 148 -3.86 5.91 -25.67
N GLU A 149 -3.76 5.77 -24.35
CA GLU A 149 -2.55 6.18 -23.63
C GLU A 149 -1.40 5.22 -23.96
N GLN A 150 -0.19 5.74 -24.00
CA GLN A 150 1.02 4.95 -24.28
C GLN A 150 1.77 4.66 -22.99
N ALA A 151 2.36 3.47 -22.92
CA ALA A 151 3.28 3.12 -21.85
C ALA A 151 4.51 4.02 -21.92
N VAL A 152 4.93 4.56 -20.78
CA VAL A 152 6.22 5.24 -20.63
C VAL A 152 7.09 4.34 -19.77
N SER A 153 8.16 3.82 -20.34
CA SER A 153 9.08 2.90 -19.65
C SER A 153 9.93 3.63 -18.59
N HIS A 154 10.58 2.86 -17.71
CA HIS A 154 11.53 3.42 -16.73
C HIS A 154 12.75 4.08 -17.42
N GLU A 155 13.12 3.57 -18.58
CA GLU A 155 14.21 4.08 -19.41
C GLU A 155 13.90 5.49 -19.93
N GLU A 156 12.64 5.77 -20.24
CA GLU A 156 12.16 7.09 -20.69
C GLU A 156 11.91 8.05 -19.53
N SER A 157 11.48 7.55 -18.37
CA SER A 157 11.15 8.37 -17.19
C SER A 157 11.49 7.66 -15.89
N LYS A 158 12.34 8.27 -15.07
CA LYS A 158 12.72 7.76 -13.74
C LYS A 158 11.58 7.67 -12.74
N LYS A 159 10.42 8.26 -13.03
CA LYS A 159 9.20 8.07 -12.23
C LYS A 159 8.54 6.73 -12.52
N SER A 160 8.63 6.23 -13.75
CA SER A 160 7.95 5.02 -14.17
C SER A 160 8.56 3.78 -13.54
N ILE A 161 7.74 2.77 -13.26
CA ILE A 161 8.19 1.43 -12.86
C ILE A 161 7.99 0.38 -13.96
N LEU A 162 7.42 0.79 -15.10
CA LEU A 162 7.10 -0.13 -16.19
C LEU A 162 8.38 -0.70 -16.81
N GLY A 163 8.37 -2.00 -17.12
CA GLY A 163 9.52 -2.72 -17.66
C GLY A 163 10.57 -3.13 -16.62
N MET A 164 10.51 -2.57 -15.40
CA MET A 164 11.39 -2.98 -14.30
C MET A 164 11.03 -4.36 -13.78
N ASN A 165 12.02 -5.06 -13.22
CA ASN A 165 11.86 -6.38 -12.62
C ASN A 165 12.28 -6.32 -11.15
N PRO A 166 11.33 -6.33 -10.19
CA PRO A 166 11.64 -6.28 -8.76
C PRO A 166 12.50 -7.45 -8.24
N GLY A 167 12.63 -8.54 -9.02
CA GLY A 167 13.53 -9.65 -8.67
C GLY A 167 14.99 -9.43 -9.05
N GLU A 168 15.28 -8.50 -9.95
CA GLU A 168 16.66 -8.09 -10.26
C GLU A 168 17.17 -7.10 -9.22
N ALA A 169 16.33 -6.11 -8.88
CA ALA A 169 16.60 -5.16 -7.81
C ALA A 169 15.28 -4.68 -7.18
N PRO A 170 15.18 -4.59 -5.84
CA PRO A 170 13.99 -4.09 -5.18
C PRO A 170 13.76 -2.62 -5.56
N LEU A 171 12.51 -2.27 -5.85
CA LEU A 171 12.13 -0.92 -6.18
C LEU A 171 12.16 -0.04 -4.93
N THR A 172 12.99 0.98 -4.94
CA THR A 172 13.10 1.96 -3.86
C THR A 172 13.17 3.37 -4.45
N VAL A 173 12.83 4.37 -3.65
CA VAL A 173 12.86 5.76 -4.11
C VAL A 173 14.30 6.25 -4.27
N SER A 174 14.55 7.15 -5.21
CA SER A 174 15.87 7.72 -5.48
C SER A 174 16.52 8.38 -4.26
N LYS A 175 15.72 8.98 -3.37
CA LYS A 175 16.19 9.53 -2.09
C LYS A 175 16.73 8.50 -1.10
N ASP A 176 16.33 7.24 -1.26
CA ASP A 176 16.76 6.11 -0.41
C ASP A 176 17.83 5.26 -1.13
N GLY A 177 18.44 5.79 -2.20
CA GLY A 177 19.45 5.09 -3.01
C GLY A 177 18.89 4.22 -4.13
N GLY A 178 17.58 4.27 -4.38
CA GLY A 178 16.91 3.52 -5.43
C GLY A 178 16.92 4.18 -6.81
N ALA A 179 16.17 3.59 -7.74
CA ALA A 179 16.07 4.06 -9.11
C ALA A 179 14.84 4.93 -9.40
N VAL A 180 13.82 4.91 -8.52
CA VAL A 180 12.48 5.46 -8.83
C VAL A 180 12.26 6.83 -8.20
N ASP A 181 11.81 7.80 -8.98
CA ASP A 181 11.50 9.13 -8.46
C ASP A 181 10.17 9.17 -7.67
N ALA A 182 10.27 9.60 -6.42
CA ALA A 182 9.11 9.76 -5.55
C ALA A 182 8.18 10.89 -6.01
N ILE A 183 6.90 10.78 -5.65
CA ILE A 183 5.92 11.87 -5.76
C ILE A 183 6.41 13.03 -4.89
N THR A 184 6.49 14.22 -5.50
CA THR A 184 6.86 15.46 -4.79
C THR A 184 5.97 15.67 -3.58
N ALA A 185 6.59 15.95 -2.42
CA ALA A 185 5.92 16.13 -1.13
C ALA A 185 5.09 14.93 -0.61
N SER A 186 5.17 13.75 -1.26
CA SER A 186 4.41 12.54 -0.87
C SER A 186 5.30 11.30 -0.84
N THR A 187 6.45 11.41 -0.17
CA THR A 187 7.45 10.32 -0.12
C THR A 187 6.97 9.11 0.69
N ILE A 188 6.12 9.30 1.71
CA ILE A 188 5.51 8.18 2.47
C ILE A 188 4.64 7.32 1.55
N THR A 189 3.75 7.95 0.77
CA THR A 189 2.93 7.28 -0.25
C THR A 189 3.80 6.55 -1.28
N SER A 190 4.87 7.21 -1.74
CA SER A 190 5.76 6.64 -2.76
C SER A 190 6.45 5.37 -2.26
N ARG A 191 6.99 5.41 -1.03
CA ARG A 191 7.59 4.23 -0.38
C ARG A 191 6.56 3.12 -0.17
N ALA A 192 5.36 3.46 0.30
CA ALA A 192 4.29 2.49 0.51
C ALA A 192 3.89 1.79 -0.80
N PHE A 193 3.77 2.54 -1.89
CA PHE A 193 3.48 2.02 -3.22
C PHE A 193 4.57 1.06 -3.70
N LEU A 194 5.85 1.48 -3.67
CA LEU A 194 6.96 0.62 -4.12
C LEU A 194 7.09 -0.63 -3.25
N ASN A 195 6.85 -0.53 -1.94
CA ASN A 195 6.81 -1.68 -1.04
C ASN A 195 5.69 -2.67 -1.43
N ALA A 196 4.50 -2.16 -1.79
CA ALA A 196 3.41 -3.00 -2.28
C ALA A 196 3.81 -3.73 -3.57
N VAL A 197 4.46 -3.04 -4.51
CA VAL A 197 4.92 -3.63 -5.78
C VAL A 197 5.99 -4.70 -5.55
N ASN A 198 6.97 -4.45 -4.69
CA ASN A 198 7.99 -5.43 -4.33
C ASN A 198 7.36 -6.67 -3.67
N ALA A 199 6.42 -6.46 -2.76
CA ALA A 199 5.71 -7.55 -2.09
C ALA A 199 4.85 -8.37 -3.08
N ALA A 200 4.17 -7.70 -4.01
CA ALA A 200 3.42 -8.32 -5.09
C ALA A 200 4.32 -9.24 -5.95
N TYR A 201 5.54 -8.81 -6.25
CA TYR A 201 6.50 -9.62 -7.00
C TYR A 201 6.93 -10.87 -6.23
N GLN A 202 7.14 -10.77 -4.91
CA GLN A 202 7.46 -11.94 -4.09
C GLN A 202 6.33 -12.97 -4.11
N ALA A 203 5.07 -12.51 -4.04
CA ALA A 203 3.90 -13.37 -4.15
C ALA A 203 3.77 -14.01 -5.55
N TYR A 204 4.06 -13.24 -6.61
CA TYR A 204 4.13 -13.74 -7.98
C TYR A 204 5.17 -14.86 -8.13
N LYS A 205 6.40 -14.66 -7.62
CA LYS A 205 7.48 -15.64 -7.74
C LYS A 205 7.30 -16.88 -6.87
N ALA A 206 6.59 -16.75 -5.76
CA ALA A 206 6.41 -17.87 -4.84
C ALA A 206 5.39 -18.91 -5.33
N GLU A 207 4.74 -18.72 -6.50
CA GLU A 207 3.65 -19.59 -6.98
C GLU A 207 2.58 -19.84 -5.88
N GLY A 208 2.18 -18.80 -5.13
CA GLY A 208 1.25 -18.96 -4.00
C GLY A 208 1.88 -19.47 -2.69
N GLY A 209 3.20 -19.68 -2.64
CA GLY A 209 3.97 -20.08 -1.47
C GLY A 209 4.42 -18.92 -0.56
N LYS A 210 4.78 -19.26 0.69
CA LYS A 210 5.04 -18.33 1.81
C LYS A 210 5.87 -17.09 1.45
N VAL A 211 5.21 -15.94 1.54
CA VAL A 211 5.80 -14.60 1.52
C VAL A 211 6.02 -14.12 2.96
N ASN A 212 7.24 -13.72 3.29
CA ASN A 212 7.53 -13.09 4.57
C ASN A 212 6.94 -11.68 4.55
N GLY A 213 5.80 -11.49 5.21
CA GLY A 213 5.15 -10.20 5.43
C GLY A 213 6.02 -9.26 6.27
N VAL A 214 7.03 -8.64 5.66
CA VAL A 214 7.64 -7.43 6.21
C VAL A 214 6.66 -6.30 5.99
N SER A 215 5.80 -6.09 6.99
CA SER A 215 5.03 -4.86 7.12
C SER A 215 6.03 -3.72 7.28
N GLY A 216 6.11 -2.85 6.27
CA GLY A 216 6.90 -1.63 6.31
C GLY A 216 6.34 -0.65 7.36
N ALA A 217 6.65 -0.90 8.63
CA ALA A 217 6.61 0.13 9.65
C ALA A 217 7.81 1.05 9.42
N SER A 218 7.52 2.33 9.18
CA SER A 218 8.51 3.39 9.09
C SER A 218 9.49 3.30 10.27
N GLN A 219 10.78 3.08 9.98
CA GLN A 219 11.81 3.52 10.90
C GLN A 219 11.80 5.04 10.87
N LYS A 220 11.21 5.61 11.92
CA LYS A 220 11.33 7.02 12.28
C LYS A 220 12.83 7.34 12.32
N ALA A 221 13.28 8.21 11.43
CA ALA A 221 14.60 8.80 11.53
C ALA A 221 14.69 9.49 12.89
N THR A 222 15.54 8.99 13.78
CA THR A 222 16.03 9.73 14.94
C THR A 222 16.78 10.94 14.40
N GLY A 223 16.14 12.10 14.52
CA GLY A 223 16.79 13.38 14.28
C GLY A 223 18.01 13.49 15.18
N ALA A 224 19.12 13.87 14.57
CA ALA A 224 20.24 14.47 15.26
C ALA A 224 19.75 15.80 15.84
N ASP A 225 19.50 15.83 17.14
CA ASP A 225 19.51 17.08 17.88
C ASP A 225 20.96 17.43 18.19
N SER A 226 21.39 18.51 17.55
CA SER A 226 22.51 19.32 17.92
C SER A 226 22.35 19.80 19.36
N ASP A 227 23.29 19.43 20.23
CA ASP A 227 23.60 20.25 21.40
C ASP A 227 25.10 20.53 21.42
N THR A 228 25.42 21.69 20.83
CA THR A 228 26.75 22.29 20.83
C THR A 228 27.00 22.86 22.23
N ALA A 229 27.52 22.03 23.13
CA ALA A 229 28.10 22.50 24.39
C ALA A 229 29.58 22.80 24.19
N THR A 230 29.85 24.08 23.99
CA THR A 230 31.15 24.73 24.08
C THR A 230 31.72 24.58 25.50
N GLY A 231 33.01 24.31 25.66
CA GLY A 231 33.73 24.72 26.87
C GLY A 231 34.75 23.74 27.47
N ALA A 232 36.01 24.13 27.33
CA ALA A 232 37.10 23.97 28.30
C ALA A 232 37.68 22.57 28.58
N THR A 233 38.78 22.30 27.87
CA THR A 233 40.04 21.77 28.38
C THR A 233 40.25 22.00 29.89
N ILE A 234 40.58 20.96 30.66
CA ILE A 234 41.67 20.96 31.66
C ILE A 234 42.17 19.52 31.78
N LYS A 235 43.44 19.37 31.39
CA LYS A 235 44.28 18.20 31.57
C LYS A 235 44.88 18.32 32.97
N VAL A 236 44.53 17.44 33.90
CA VAL A 236 45.24 17.36 35.19
C VAL A 236 46.42 16.42 34.98
N GLU A 237 47.55 16.99 34.57
CA GLU A 237 48.87 16.36 34.71
C GLU A 237 49.56 16.93 35.95
N LEU A 238 50.09 16.00 36.75
CA LEU A 238 50.74 16.22 38.03
C LEU A 238 52.04 17.01 37.86
N THR A 239 52.26 18.04 38.68
CA THR A 239 53.59 18.43 39.16
C THR A 239 53.49 19.09 40.52
N ASP A 240 54.20 18.52 41.48
CA ASP A 240 55.05 19.18 42.50
C ASP A 240 55.12 18.30 43.75
N SER A 241 56.22 18.15 44.49
CA SER A 241 57.66 18.33 44.31
C SER A 241 58.27 17.93 45.68
N VAL A 242 59.59 17.75 45.73
CA VAL A 242 60.45 17.84 46.94
C VAL A 242 60.51 16.63 47.91
N SER A 243 61.64 15.91 47.82
CA SER A 243 62.34 15.39 49.01
C SER A 243 63.85 15.44 48.76
N ALA A 244 64.56 16.27 49.52
CA ALA A 244 66.00 16.18 49.76
C ALA A 244 66.41 17.01 51.00
N LYS A 245 66.13 16.48 52.19
CA LYS A 245 67.01 16.38 53.37
C LYS A 245 66.19 16.06 54.62
#